data_AF-A0A2R7IJ36-F1
#
_entry.id   AF-A0A2R7IJ36-F1
#
_cell.length_a   1.000
_cell.length_b   1.000
_cell.length_c   1.000
_cell.angle_alpha   90.00
_cell.angle_beta   90.00
_cell.angle_gamma   90.00
#
_symmetry.space_group_name_H-M   'P 1'
#
loop_
_entity.id
_entity.type
_entity.pdbx_description
1 polymer ?
#
loop_
_entity_poly.entity_id
_entity_poly.type
_entity_poly.pdbx_seq_one_letter_code
_entity_poly.pdbx_strand_id
1 'polypeptide(L)'
;MSASGDIVAYVDADTQPPAGWIDQISRHFATDSGLACLSGPYSFYDMSGIRRWISTGWFVTARPLYKLTGYMMVGGNFAMPRDILHAMGGFDDTIEFYGEDVDIAKRASKFGKVRFSPAFVMPTSGRRLKKQGLLKMAGL
;
A
#
# COMPACT_ATOMS: atom_id res chain seq x y z
N MET A 1 17.35 5.39 6.90
CA MET A 1 16.97 4.80 5.60
C MET A 1 18.25 4.52 4.81
N SER A 2 18.42 3.30 4.25
CA SER A 2 19.66 2.90 3.56
C SER A 2 19.51 2.78 2.03
N ALA A 3 18.28 2.84 1.50
CA ALA A 3 18.04 2.84 0.07
C ALA A 3 18.49 4.17 -0.56
N SER A 4 19.19 4.11 -1.69
CA SER A 4 19.77 5.27 -2.39
C SER A 4 18.99 5.70 -3.64
N GLY A 5 17.94 4.98 -4.02
CA GLY A 5 17.12 5.31 -5.18
C GLY A 5 16.26 6.56 -4.97
N ASP A 6 15.92 7.24 -6.07
CA ASP A 6 15.03 8.42 -6.03
C ASP A 6 13.59 8.06 -5.68
N ILE A 7 13.20 6.82 -6.00
CA ILE A 7 11.93 6.22 -5.59
C ILE A 7 12.27 5.05 -4.67
N VAL A 8 11.63 5.02 -3.50
CA VAL A 8 11.75 3.93 -2.53
C VAL A 8 10.45 3.14 -2.55
N ALA A 9 10.57 1.84 -2.74
CA ALA A 9 9.44 0.92 -2.71
C ALA A 9 9.52 0.03 -1.48
N TYR A 10 8.38 -0.18 -0.84
CA TYR A 10 8.23 -0.97 0.39
C TYR A 10 7.41 -2.21 0.10
N VAL A 11 7.93 -3.33 0.57
CA VAL A 11 7.37 -4.67 0.37
C VAL A 11 7.47 -5.44 1.68
N ASP A 12 6.43 -6.20 2.00
CA ASP A 12 6.48 -7.11 3.16
C ASP A 12 7.30 -8.36 2.84
N ALA A 13 7.90 -8.96 3.86
CA ALA A 13 8.74 -10.15 3.71
C ALA A 13 8.00 -11.39 3.14
N ASP A 14 6.67 -11.44 3.23
CA ASP A 14 5.83 -12.52 2.70
C ASP A 14 5.13 -12.18 1.37
N THR A 15 5.56 -11.09 0.71
CA THR A 15 5.06 -10.68 -0.61
C THR A 15 5.91 -11.22 -1.76
N GLN A 16 5.30 -11.33 -2.93
CA GLN A 16 5.94 -11.76 -4.18
C GLN A 16 5.61 -10.76 -5.29
N PRO A 17 6.44 -9.72 -5.51
CA PRO A 17 6.20 -8.73 -6.55
C PRO A 17 6.07 -9.41 -7.93
N PRO A 18 4.97 -9.17 -8.69
CA PRO A 18 4.79 -9.81 -9.98
C PRO A 18 5.73 -9.21 -11.03
N ALA A 19 5.91 -9.92 -12.14
CA ALA A 19 6.59 -9.37 -13.30
C ALA A 19 5.93 -8.04 -13.73
N GLY A 20 6.75 -7.04 -14.05
CA GLY A 20 6.28 -5.70 -14.40
C GLY A 20 5.90 -4.80 -13.23
N TRP A 21 6.05 -5.25 -11.97
CA TRP A 21 5.76 -4.41 -10.80
C TRP A 21 6.66 -3.17 -10.75
N ILE A 22 7.97 -3.32 -10.95
CA ILE A 22 8.91 -2.19 -11.02
C ILE A 22 8.60 -1.29 -12.22
N ASP A 23 8.29 -1.87 -13.40
CA ASP A 23 7.93 -1.09 -14.58
C ASP A 23 6.68 -0.23 -14.36
N GLN A 24 5.71 -0.74 -13.59
CA GLN A 24 4.55 0.05 -13.19
C GLN A 24 4.95 1.23 -12.30
N ILE A 25 5.84 1.04 -11.33
CA ILE A 25 6.36 2.14 -10.49
C ILE A 25 7.01 3.20 -11.39
N SER A 26 7.99 2.81 -12.19
CA SER A 26 8.72 3.72 -13.07
C SER A 26 7.78 4.47 -14.01
N ARG A 27 6.82 3.79 -14.64
CA ARG A 27 5.85 4.42 -15.54
C ARG A 27 4.96 5.44 -14.82
N HIS A 28 4.46 5.12 -13.64
CA HIS A 28 3.58 6.03 -12.91
C HIS A 28 4.31 7.30 -12.48
N PHE A 29 5.52 7.18 -11.94
CA PHE A 29 6.30 8.36 -11.54
C PHE A 29 6.88 9.14 -12.73
N ALA A 30 7.15 8.49 -13.87
CA ALA A 30 7.55 9.19 -15.09
C ALA A 30 6.39 9.98 -15.74
N THR A 31 5.15 9.52 -15.57
CA THR A 31 3.96 10.12 -16.23
C THR A 31 3.22 11.13 -15.36
N ASP A 32 3.43 11.11 -14.04
CA ASP A 32 2.72 11.97 -13.10
C ASP A 32 3.72 12.58 -12.10
N SER A 33 4.23 13.76 -12.42
CA SER A 33 5.16 14.50 -11.55
C SER A 33 4.53 14.98 -10.24
N GLY A 34 3.19 14.99 -10.15
CA GLY A 34 2.45 15.28 -8.92
C GLY A 34 2.17 14.05 -8.07
N LEU A 35 2.67 12.87 -8.44
CA LEU A 35 2.46 11.63 -7.71
C LEU A 35 3.34 11.60 -6.46
N ALA A 36 2.71 11.66 -5.29
CA ALA A 36 3.39 11.52 -4.01
C ALA A 36 3.49 10.07 -3.55
N CYS A 37 2.52 9.22 -3.90
CA CYS A 37 2.54 7.81 -3.51
C CYS A 37 1.81 6.96 -4.55
N LEU A 38 2.42 5.84 -4.94
CA LEU A 38 1.74 4.77 -5.66
C LEU A 38 1.54 3.60 -4.71
N SER A 39 0.30 3.15 -4.57
CA SER A 39 -0.02 1.92 -3.86
C SER A 39 -1.11 1.14 -4.59
N GLY A 40 -1.38 -0.06 -4.12
CA GLY A 40 -2.40 -0.93 -4.66
C GLY A 40 -2.66 -2.10 -3.71
N PRO A 41 -3.50 -3.04 -4.12
CA PRO A 41 -4.00 -4.06 -3.22
C PRO A 41 -3.04 -5.22 -2.98
N TYR A 42 -3.41 -6.04 -2.00
CA TYR A 42 -2.95 -7.41 -1.91
C TYR A 42 -3.80 -8.40 -2.70
N SER A 43 -3.15 -9.48 -3.14
CA SER A 43 -3.78 -10.71 -3.62
C SER A 43 -3.25 -11.89 -2.83
N PHE A 44 -4.12 -12.70 -2.24
CA PHE A 44 -3.68 -13.81 -1.38
C PHE A 44 -3.61 -15.12 -2.17
N TYR A 45 -2.39 -15.60 -2.46
CA TYR A 45 -2.18 -16.75 -3.34
C TYR A 45 -2.52 -18.11 -2.69
N ASP A 46 -2.49 -18.18 -1.36
CA ASP A 46 -2.74 -19.40 -0.58
C ASP A 46 -4.17 -19.50 -0.05
N MET A 47 -5.08 -18.69 -0.59
CA MET A 47 -6.49 -18.64 -0.20
C MET A 47 -7.39 -18.97 -1.40
N SER A 48 -8.24 -20.00 -1.24
CA SER A 48 -9.24 -20.40 -2.23
C SER A 48 -10.67 -20.01 -1.79
N GLY A 49 -11.59 -19.95 -2.76
CA GLY A 49 -13.03 -19.79 -2.51
C GLY A 49 -13.44 -18.41 -1.94
N ILE A 50 -14.32 -18.42 -0.93
CA ILE A 50 -14.91 -17.21 -0.29
C ILE A 50 -13.84 -16.27 0.27
N ARG A 51 -12.65 -16.78 0.62
CA ARG A 51 -11.53 -15.99 1.15
C ARG A 51 -10.82 -15.15 0.08
N ARG A 52 -10.84 -15.59 -1.18
CA ARG A 52 -10.45 -14.77 -2.34
C ARG A 52 -11.44 -13.62 -2.54
N TRP A 53 -12.74 -13.88 -2.39
CA TRP A 53 -13.77 -12.83 -2.42
C TRP A 53 -13.63 -11.82 -1.30
N ILE A 54 -13.19 -12.24 -0.11
CA ILE A 54 -12.96 -11.31 1.00
C ILE A 54 -11.71 -10.44 0.76
N SER A 55 -10.69 -10.93 0.05
CA SER A 55 -9.59 -10.06 -0.43
C SER A 55 -10.07 -8.99 -1.42
N THR A 56 -11.05 -9.33 -2.25
CA THR A 56 -11.81 -8.37 -3.07
C THR A 56 -12.76 -7.51 -2.21
N GLY A 57 -13.21 -8.02 -1.06
CA GLY A 57 -14.07 -7.34 -0.09
C GLY A 57 -13.37 -6.18 0.61
N TRP A 58 -12.11 -6.34 0.99
CA TRP A 58 -11.26 -5.23 1.46
C TRP A 58 -11.24 -4.10 0.43
N PHE A 59 -11.09 -4.44 -0.85
CA PHE A 59 -11.17 -3.49 -1.96
C PHE A 59 -12.52 -2.79 -2.09
N VAL A 60 -13.63 -3.48 -1.81
CA VAL A 60 -14.98 -2.92 -1.88
C VAL A 60 -15.23 -1.94 -0.73
N THR A 61 -14.72 -2.21 0.48
CA THR A 61 -14.83 -1.30 1.64
C THR A 61 -13.82 -0.15 1.58
N ALA A 62 -12.65 -0.40 1.01
CA ALA A 62 -11.57 0.56 0.79
C ALA A 62 -11.95 1.65 -0.23
N ARG A 63 -12.77 1.32 -1.24
CA ARG A 63 -13.17 2.26 -2.31
C ARG A 63 -13.96 3.49 -1.82
N PRO A 64 -15.03 3.34 -1.01
CA PRO A 64 -15.72 4.47 -0.40
C PRO A 64 -14.78 5.32 0.46
N LEU A 65 -13.93 4.69 1.28
CA LEU A 65 -13.00 5.39 2.15
C LEU A 65 -11.99 6.21 1.34
N TYR A 66 -11.43 5.64 0.28
CA TYR A 66 -10.53 6.35 -0.63
C TYR A 66 -11.24 7.50 -1.36
N LYS A 67 -12.49 7.32 -1.79
CA LYS A 67 -13.29 8.41 -2.38
C LYS A 67 -13.55 9.55 -1.39
N LEU A 68 -13.72 9.24 -0.10
CA LEU A 68 -13.98 10.21 0.94
C LEU A 68 -12.72 10.96 1.39
N THR A 69 -11.62 10.25 1.55
CA THR A 69 -10.36 10.78 2.11
C THR A 69 -9.41 11.32 1.04
N GLY A 70 -9.47 10.79 -0.18
CA GLY A 70 -8.56 11.11 -1.28
C GLY A 70 -7.19 10.41 -1.19
N TYR A 71 -6.95 9.59 -0.17
CA TYR A 71 -5.69 8.88 0.02
C TYR A 71 -5.91 7.50 0.62
N MET A 72 -5.11 6.53 0.17
CA MET A 72 -5.13 5.16 0.69
C MET A 72 -3.86 4.44 0.22
N MET A 73 -3.29 3.62 1.10
CA MET A 73 -2.18 2.75 0.76
C MET A 73 -2.21 1.48 1.59
N VAL A 74 -1.37 0.54 1.19
CA VAL A 74 -1.07 -0.70 1.91
C VAL A 74 0.43 -0.73 2.18
N GLY A 75 0.84 -0.92 3.44
CA GLY A 75 2.21 -0.75 3.91
C GLY A 75 3.26 -1.64 3.23
N GLY A 76 2.91 -2.86 2.82
CA GLY A 76 3.81 -3.73 2.05
C GLY A 76 3.53 -3.77 0.55
N ASN A 77 2.82 -2.77 0.00
CA ASN A 77 2.69 -2.57 -1.44
C ASN A 77 2.57 -1.08 -1.78
N PHE A 78 3.66 -0.35 -1.64
CA PHE A 78 3.70 1.03 -2.09
C PHE A 78 5.10 1.48 -2.53
N ALA A 79 5.13 2.58 -3.28
CA ALA A 79 6.33 3.29 -3.66
C ALA A 79 6.14 4.80 -3.53
N MET A 80 7.19 5.50 -3.13
CA MET A 80 7.17 6.93 -2.84
C MET A 80 8.50 7.58 -3.23
N PRO A 81 8.51 8.83 -3.72
CA PRO A 81 9.75 9.57 -3.91
C PRO A 81 10.49 9.73 -2.58
N ARG A 82 11.79 9.48 -2.58
CA ARG A 82 12.66 9.58 -1.42
C ARG A 82 12.57 10.94 -0.75
N ASP A 83 12.53 12.01 -1.55
CA ASP A 83 12.48 13.37 -1.03
C ASP A 83 11.15 13.68 -0.32
N ILE A 84 10.04 13.11 -0.79
CA ILE A 84 8.74 13.23 -0.11
C ILE A 84 8.76 12.46 1.23
N LEU A 85 9.30 11.23 1.24
CA LEU A 85 9.49 10.46 2.48
C LEU A 85 10.27 11.26 3.53
N HIS A 86 11.36 11.92 3.11
CA HIS A 86 12.16 12.76 3.99
C HIS A 86 11.41 14.02 4.43
N ALA A 87 10.76 14.73 3.51
CA ALA A 87 10.06 15.97 3.79
C ALA A 87 8.89 15.78 4.77
N MET A 88 8.24 14.62 4.75
CA MET A 88 7.17 14.29 5.70
C MET A 88 7.66 13.72 7.03
N GLY A 89 8.97 13.55 7.22
CA GLY A 89 9.58 13.03 8.45
C GLY A 89 9.68 11.51 8.55
N GLY A 90 9.47 10.76 7.45
CA GLY A 90 9.54 9.30 7.45
C GLY A 90 8.33 8.63 8.10
N PHE A 91 8.56 7.52 8.81
CA PHE A 91 7.53 6.78 9.54
C PHE A 91 7.43 7.28 10.98
N ASP A 92 6.21 7.22 11.53
CA ASP A 92 5.98 7.44 12.95
C ASP A 92 6.17 6.12 13.70
N ASP A 93 7.25 6.03 14.48
CA ASP A 93 7.62 4.84 15.25
C ASP A 93 6.82 4.68 16.54
N THR A 94 5.98 5.65 16.89
CA THR A 94 5.07 5.59 18.06
C THR A 94 3.79 4.79 17.77
N ILE A 95 3.50 4.50 16.49
CA ILE A 95 2.34 3.70 16.08
C ILE A 95 2.68 2.21 16.23
N GLU A 96 2.36 1.64 17.39
CA GLU A 96 2.70 0.24 17.70
C GLU A 96 1.92 -0.80 16.88
N PHE A 97 0.66 -0.53 16.50
CA PHE A 97 -0.20 -1.50 15.83
C PHE A 97 -1.32 -0.85 14.99
N TYR A 98 -1.36 -1.19 13.70
CA TYR A 98 -2.34 -0.70 12.70
C TYR A 98 -2.37 0.83 12.52
N GLY A 99 -2.72 1.29 11.31
CA GLY A 99 -2.89 2.74 11.03
C GLY A 99 -1.65 3.48 10.54
N GLU A 100 -0.48 2.86 10.56
CA GLU A 100 0.75 3.40 9.95
C GLU A 100 0.53 3.71 8.47
N ASP A 101 -0.05 2.78 7.70
CA ASP A 101 -0.47 2.99 6.31
C ASP A 101 -1.35 4.25 6.13
N VAL A 102 -2.30 4.48 7.06
CA VAL A 102 -3.22 5.62 6.99
C VAL A 102 -2.49 6.92 7.29
N ASP A 103 -1.59 6.91 8.27
CA ASP A 103 -0.77 8.06 8.63
C ASP A 103 0.16 8.46 7.48
N ILE A 104 0.90 7.51 6.89
CA ILE A 104 1.77 7.77 5.73
C ILE A 104 0.95 8.33 4.57
N ALA A 105 -0.17 7.68 4.20
CA ALA A 105 -1.01 8.16 3.11
C ALA A 105 -1.52 9.58 3.37
N LYS A 106 -1.97 9.87 4.59
CA LYS A 106 -2.45 11.19 4.98
C LYS A 106 -1.34 12.25 4.90
N ARG A 107 -0.14 11.96 5.41
CA ARG A 107 0.98 12.91 5.37
C ARG A 107 1.51 13.11 3.96
N ALA A 108 1.65 12.05 3.17
CA ALA A 108 2.04 12.11 1.77
C ALA A 108 1.04 12.91 0.91
N SER A 109 -0.25 12.85 1.24
CA SER A 109 -1.30 13.62 0.53
C SER A 109 -1.08 15.15 0.55
N LYS A 110 -0.32 15.66 1.53
CA LYS A 110 0.05 17.08 1.61
C LYS A 110 1.12 17.51 0.59
N PHE A 111 1.84 16.54 0.02
CA PHE A 111 2.93 16.76 -0.94
C PHE A 111 2.53 16.40 -2.38
N GLY A 112 1.37 15.78 -2.58
CA GLY A 112 0.87 15.42 -3.90
C GLY A 112 -0.16 14.30 -3.87
N LYS A 113 -0.40 13.71 -5.03
CA LYS A 113 -1.43 12.68 -5.20
C LYS A 113 -1.00 11.35 -4.58
N VAL A 114 -1.86 10.79 -3.73
CA VAL A 114 -1.75 9.39 -3.29
C VAL A 114 -2.66 8.56 -4.18
N ARG A 115 -2.06 7.74 -5.05
CA ARG A 115 -2.79 6.92 -6.01
C ARG A 115 -2.88 5.49 -5.52
N PHE A 116 -4.11 5.04 -5.31
CA PHE A 116 -4.40 3.63 -5.15
C PHE A 116 -4.80 3.01 -6.50
N SER A 117 -3.89 2.28 -7.14
CA SER A 117 -4.11 1.66 -8.45
C SER A 117 -4.60 0.21 -8.31
N PRO A 118 -5.80 -0.14 -8.82
CA PRO A 118 -6.28 -1.52 -8.81
C PRO A 118 -5.43 -2.50 -9.64
N ALA A 119 -4.61 -1.98 -10.57
CA ALA A 119 -3.70 -2.76 -11.39
C ALA A 119 -2.34 -3.03 -10.72
N PHE A 120 -2.00 -2.27 -9.67
CA PHE A 120 -0.74 -2.39 -8.94
C PHE A 120 -0.87 -3.44 -7.82
N VAL A 121 -1.10 -4.69 -8.20
CA VAL A 121 -1.43 -5.78 -7.28
C VAL A 121 -0.18 -6.46 -6.74
N MET A 122 -0.14 -6.71 -5.43
CA MET A 122 0.93 -7.45 -4.75
C MET A 122 0.43 -8.80 -4.21
N PRO A 123 0.87 -9.94 -4.78
CA PRO A 123 0.68 -11.25 -4.18
C PRO A 123 1.33 -11.36 -2.78
N THR A 124 0.60 -11.92 -1.80
CA THR A 124 1.10 -12.13 -0.42
C THR A 124 0.47 -13.36 0.23
N SER A 125 1.05 -13.83 1.34
CA SER A 125 0.51 -14.94 2.13
C SER A 125 -0.71 -14.52 2.97
N GLY A 126 -1.78 -15.31 2.92
CA GLY A 126 -2.96 -15.16 3.76
C GLY A 126 -2.79 -15.70 5.18
N ARG A 127 -1.57 -16.13 5.58
CA ARG A 127 -1.28 -16.70 6.90
C ARG A 127 -1.74 -15.81 8.07
N ARG A 128 -1.47 -14.50 8.03
CA ARG A 128 -1.92 -13.56 9.09
C ARG A 128 -3.44 -13.49 9.16
N LEU A 129 -4.10 -13.41 8.01
CA LEU A 129 -5.56 -13.41 7.92
C LEU A 129 -6.17 -14.71 8.49
N LYS A 130 -5.56 -15.86 8.17
CA LYS A 130 -5.96 -17.18 8.69
C LYS A 130 -5.82 -17.27 10.22
N LYS A 131 -4.78 -16.65 10.79
CA LYS A 131 -4.47 -16.71 12.23
C LYS A 131 -5.28 -15.72 13.07
N GLN A 132 -5.47 -14.49 12.59
CA GLN A 132 -6.03 -13.40 13.39
C GLN A 132 -7.50 -13.08 13.06
N GLY A 133 -8.01 -13.58 11.93
CA GLY A 133 -9.33 -13.22 11.43
C GLY A 133 -9.35 -11.84 10.77
N LEU A 134 -10.43 -11.55 10.04
CA LEU A 134 -10.57 -10.34 9.22
C LEU A 134 -10.81 -9.06 10.01
N LEU A 135 -11.64 -9.13 11.06
CA LEU A 135 -11.99 -7.98 11.89
C LEU A 135 -10.72 -7.40 12.55
N LYS A 136 -9.93 -8.28 13.18
CA LYS A 136 -8.70 -7.89 13.85
C LYS A 136 -7.65 -7.30 12.89
N MET A 137 -7.57 -7.79 11.65
CA MET A 137 -6.70 -7.24 10.61
C MET A 137 -7.22 -5.89 10.05
N ALA A 138 -8.52 -5.64 10.12
CA ALA A 138 -9.15 -4.38 9.74
C ALA A 138 -9.10 -3.32 10.86
N GLY A 139 -8.52 -3.66 12.03
CA GLY A 139 -8.52 -2.78 13.21
C GLY A 139 -9.87 -2.73 13.94
N LEU A 140 -10.73 -3.75 13.77
CA LEU A 140 -12.04 -3.92 14.43
C LEU A 140 -12.01 -5.03 15.49
#